data_AF-A0A3D0HFN0-F1
#
_entry.id   AF-A0A3D0HFN0-F1
#
_cell.length_a   1.000
_cell.length_b   1.000
_cell.length_c   1.000
_cell.angle_alpha   90.00
_cell.angle_beta   90.00
_cell.angle_gamma   90.00
#
_symmetry.space_group_name_H-M   'P 1'
#
loop_
_entity.id
_entity.type
_entity.pdbx_description
1 polymer ?
#
loop_
_entity_poly.entity_id
_entity_poly.type
_entity_poly.pdbx_seq_one_letter_code
_entity_poly.pdbx_strand_id
1 'polypeptide(L)'
;MSPTTEQRNSGSRRSRFAIMPVGVFFIGAVLLALFVIPMRTWTQQRAGVAEKSQQFAAFEDINDALQEEVDVLETPEGAQEAIRSSLGYLLPSEKRVPILDMPRATANLPDTWPYTVVANILQVRSAQAIRNSGVEILNPLKP
;
A
#
# COMPACT_ATOMS: atom_id res chain seq x y z
N MET A 1 42.80 -89.47 24.77
CA MET A 1 41.58 -89.87 25.50
C MET A 1 40.98 -88.60 26.10
N SER A 2 39.70 -88.36 25.80
CA SER A 2 38.79 -87.33 26.36
C SER A 2 39.06 -85.85 26.03
N PRO A 3 38.23 -85.22 25.18
CA PRO A 3 38.17 -83.77 25.06
C PRO A 3 37.39 -83.17 26.25
N THR A 4 38.06 -82.24 26.91
CA THR A 4 37.52 -81.33 27.92
C THR A 4 36.64 -80.27 27.25
N THR A 5 35.51 -79.96 27.88
CA THR A 5 34.86 -78.64 28.07
C THR A 5 33.36 -78.67 27.80
N GLU A 6 32.62 -79.03 28.84
CA GLU A 6 31.22 -78.69 28.98
C GLU A 6 31.12 -77.19 29.31
N GLN A 7 30.85 -76.36 28.30
CA GLN A 7 30.50 -74.96 28.51
C GLN A 7 29.09 -74.86 29.10
N ARG A 8 29.03 -74.75 30.42
CA ARG A 8 27.81 -74.43 31.15
C ARG A 8 27.45 -72.96 30.97
N ASN A 9 26.68 -72.66 29.92
CA ASN A 9 26.03 -71.36 29.71
C ASN A 9 25.10 -71.06 30.91
N SER A 10 25.57 -70.24 31.82
CA SER A 10 24.82 -69.76 32.97
C SER A 10 24.86 -68.23 32.98
N GLY A 11 23.86 -67.61 32.35
CA GLY A 11 23.76 -66.16 32.36
C GLY A 11 22.43 -65.62 31.87
N SER A 12 21.87 -64.68 32.64
CA SER A 12 20.77 -63.76 32.30
C SER A 12 19.31 -64.21 32.55
N ARG A 13 19.01 -64.58 33.80
CA ARG A 13 17.63 -64.41 34.33
C ARG A 13 17.40 -63.07 35.04
N ARG A 14 18.46 -62.31 35.35
CA ARG A 14 18.41 -61.06 36.12
C ARG A 14 18.30 -59.75 35.31
N SER A 15 18.54 -59.75 33.98
CA SER A 15 18.46 -58.50 33.17
C SER A 15 17.05 -58.15 32.70
N ARG A 16 16.10 -59.09 32.81
CA ARG A 16 14.70 -58.91 32.35
C ARG A 16 13.98 -57.82 33.13
N PHE A 17 14.28 -57.72 34.43
CA PHE A 17 13.68 -56.73 35.33
C PHE A 17 14.33 -55.34 35.23
N ALA A 18 15.57 -55.24 34.72
CA ALA A 18 16.23 -53.96 34.49
C ALA A 18 15.77 -53.28 33.19
N ILE A 19 15.31 -54.05 32.20
CA ILE A 19 14.84 -53.54 30.89
C ILE A 19 13.34 -53.20 30.93
N MET A 20 12.58 -53.76 31.88
CA MET A 20 11.15 -53.54 32.04
C MET A 20 10.72 -52.06 32.15
N PRO A 21 11.35 -51.20 32.99
CA PRO A 21 10.94 -49.79 33.07
C PRO A 21 11.22 -49.01 31.78
N VAL A 22 12.28 -49.37 31.05
CA VAL A 22 12.63 -48.75 29.76
C VAL A 22 11.57 -49.08 28.71
N GLY A 23 11.10 -50.34 28.67
CA GLY A 23 10.02 -50.74 27.77
C GLY A 23 8.71 -50.01 28.04
N VAL A 24 8.32 -49.87 29.32
CA VAL A 24 7.10 -49.14 29.71
C VAL A 24 7.19 -47.67 29.33
N PHE A 25 8.34 -47.02 29.55
CA PHE A 25 8.56 -45.64 29.15
C PHE A 25 8.46 -45.46 27.63
N PHE A 26 9.07 -46.37 26.87
CA PHE A 26 9.03 -46.31 25.41
C PHE A 26 7.60 -46.47 24.86
N ILE A 27 6.83 -47.43 25.40
CA ILE A 27 5.42 -47.61 25.04
C ILE A 27 4.60 -46.36 25.40
N GLY A 28 4.83 -45.78 26.58
CA GLY A 28 4.20 -44.53 26.98
C GLY A 28 4.51 -43.37 26.04
N ALA A 29 5.76 -43.23 25.61
CA ALA A 29 6.19 -42.21 24.66
C ALA A 29 5.55 -42.40 23.27
N VAL A 30 5.42 -43.65 22.80
CA VAL A 30 4.76 -43.97 21.53
C VAL A 30 3.27 -43.62 21.61
N LEU A 31 2.57 -44.00 22.68
CA LEU A 31 1.15 -43.65 22.86
C LEU A 31 0.93 -42.14 22.92
N LEU A 32 1.82 -41.40 23.61
CA LEU A 32 1.80 -39.94 23.64
C LEU A 32 2.04 -39.33 22.26
N ALA A 33 3.02 -39.84 21.50
CA ALA A 33 3.32 -39.36 20.16
C ALA A 33 2.14 -39.59 19.20
N LEU A 34 1.47 -40.74 19.28
CA LEU A 34 0.28 -41.06 18.49
C LEU A 34 -0.88 -40.10 18.77
N PHE A 35 -0.92 -39.46 19.94
CA PHE A 35 -1.95 -38.48 20.29
C PHE A 35 -1.54 -37.02 19.99
N VAL A 36 -0.28 -36.66 20.26
CA VAL A 36 0.23 -35.29 20.10
C VAL A 36 0.41 -34.91 18.64
N ILE A 37 0.89 -35.82 17.78
CA ILE A 37 1.11 -35.56 16.36
C ILE A 37 -0.22 -35.16 15.66
N PRO A 38 -1.31 -35.94 15.72
CA PRO A 38 -2.56 -35.58 15.06
C PRO A 38 -3.20 -34.30 15.63
N MET A 39 -3.04 -34.03 16.94
CA MET A 39 -3.55 -32.80 17.54
C MET A 39 -2.79 -31.56 17.02
N ARG A 40 -1.45 -31.64 16.93
CA ARG A 40 -0.61 -30.58 16.37
C ARG A 40 -0.92 -30.36 14.89
N THR A 41 -1.02 -31.42 14.09
CA THR A 41 -1.33 -31.30 12.66
C THR A 41 -2.71 -30.70 12.42
N TRP A 42 -3.72 -31.02 13.23
CA TRP A 42 -5.06 -30.43 13.09
C TRP A 42 -5.09 -28.93 13.36
N THR A 43 -4.30 -28.44 14.32
CA THR A 43 -4.17 -26.99 14.58
C THR A 43 -3.39 -26.26 13.47
N GLN A 44 -2.31 -26.87 12.96
CA GLN A 44 -1.51 -26.32 11.88
C GLN A 44 -2.25 -26.31 10.54
N GLN A 45 -3.01 -27.36 10.24
CA GLN A 45 -3.85 -27.43 9.05
C GLN A 45 -4.94 -26.36 9.06
N ARG A 46 -5.59 -26.12 10.21
CA ARG A 46 -6.60 -25.06 10.33
C ARG A 46 -6.01 -23.66 10.18
N ALA A 47 -4.81 -23.42 10.70
CA ALA A 47 -4.10 -22.15 10.46
C ALA A 47 -3.79 -21.95 8.96
N GLY A 48 -3.29 -23.00 8.29
CA GLY A 48 -3.01 -22.95 6.85
C GLY A 48 -4.27 -22.80 5.98
N VAL A 49 -5.40 -23.38 6.38
CA VAL A 49 -6.69 -23.19 5.68
C VAL A 49 -7.22 -21.77 5.87
N ALA A 50 -7.11 -21.20 7.07
CA ALA A 50 -7.53 -19.82 7.34
C ALA A 50 -6.70 -18.81 6.53
N GLU A 51 -5.38 -18.98 6.49
CA GLU A 51 -4.47 -18.13 5.72
C GLU A 51 -4.74 -18.21 4.20
N LYS A 52 -4.92 -19.43 3.67
CA LYS A 52 -5.28 -19.62 2.26
C LYS A 52 -6.65 -19.01 1.92
N SER A 53 -7.63 -19.13 2.81
CA SER A 53 -8.96 -18.56 2.59
C SER A 53 -8.97 -17.04 2.52
N GLN A 54 -8.14 -16.37 3.33
CA GLN A 54 -7.99 -14.91 3.27
C GLN A 54 -7.32 -14.47 1.95
N GLN A 55 -6.35 -15.23 1.47
CA GLN A 55 -5.72 -14.95 0.18
C GLN A 55 -6.74 -15.09 -0.98
N PHE A 56 -7.59 -16.12 -0.95
CA PHE A 56 -8.63 -16.29 -1.97
C PHE A 56 -9.68 -15.18 -1.98
N ALA A 57 -10.13 -14.71 -0.82
CA ALA A 57 -11.06 -13.59 -0.74
C ALA A 57 -10.47 -12.31 -1.35
N ALA A 58 -9.19 -12.02 -1.09
CA ALA A 58 -8.52 -10.88 -1.69
C ALA A 58 -8.38 -10.99 -3.22
N PHE A 59 -8.21 -12.20 -3.78
CA PHE A 59 -8.17 -12.40 -5.22
C PHE A 59 -9.54 -12.29 -5.89
N GLU A 60 -10.62 -12.67 -5.19
CA GLU A 60 -12.00 -12.52 -5.66
C GLU A 60 -12.34 -11.04 -5.81
N ASP A 61 -12.11 -10.22 -4.77
CA ASP A 61 -12.35 -8.78 -4.80
C ASP A 61 -11.59 -8.08 -5.95
N ILE A 62 -10.33 -8.48 -6.18
CA ILE A 62 -9.51 -7.92 -7.27
C ILE A 62 -10.04 -8.34 -8.64
N ASN A 63 -10.45 -9.60 -8.79
CA ASN A 63 -11.00 -10.10 -10.05
C ASN A 63 -12.34 -9.46 -10.39
N ASP A 64 -13.18 -9.17 -9.38
CA ASP A 64 -14.46 -8.49 -9.58
C ASP A 64 -14.24 -7.04 -10.02
N ALA A 65 -13.32 -6.32 -9.37
CA ALA A 65 -12.95 -4.96 -9.77
C ALA A 65 -12.38 -4.90 -11.20
N LEU A 66 -11.51 -5.84 -11.56
CA LEU A 66 -10.96 -5.94 -12.92
C LEU A 66 -12.03 -6.27 -13.96
N GLN A 67 -13.00 -7.12 -13.63
CA GLN A 67 -14.11 -7.42 -14.52
C GLN A 67 -15.01 -6.20 -14.73
N GLU A 68 -15.31 -5.43 -13.68
CA GLU A 68 -16.05 -4.19 -13.81
C GLU A 68 -15.33 -3.18 -14.72
N GLU A 69 -14.00 -3.04 -14.57
CA GLU A 69 -13.21 -2.21 -15.47
C GLU A 69 -13.26 -2.69 -16.93
N VAL A 70 -13.16 -4.00 -17.16
CA VAL A 70 -13.26 -4.59 -18.51
C VAL A 70 -14.65 -4.33 -19.12
N ASP A 71 -15.72 -4.55 -18.35
CA ASP A 71 -17.09 -4.33 -18.79
C ASP A 71 -17.30 -2.86 -19.18
N VAL A 72 -16.78 -1.93 -18.38
CA VAL A 72 -16.79 -0.49 -18.70
C VAL A 72 -15.99 -0.21 -19.97
N LEU A 73 -14.79 -0.76 -20.10
CA LEU A 73 -13.91 -0.56 -21.27
C LEU A 73 -14.46 -1.16 -22.57
N GLU A 74 -15.29 -2.20 -22.49
CA GLU A 74 -15.94 -2.80 -23.66
C GLU A 74 -17.03 -1.88 -24.23
N THR A 75 -17.61 -1.00 -23.42
CA THR A 75 -18.56 0.01 -23.91
C THR A 75 -17.88 1.07 -24.79
N PRO A 76 -18.53 1.55 -25.86
CA PRO A 76 -17.99 2.63 -26.70
C PRO A 76 -17.65 3.90 -25.90
N GLU A 77 -18.50 4.24 -24.93
CA GLU A 77 -18.34 5.41 -24.06
C GLU A 77 -17.16 5.23 -23.10
N GLY A 78 -17.04 4.06 -22.46
CA GLY A 78 -15.95 3.77 -21.53
C GLY A 78 -14.59 3.71 -22.23
N ALA A 79 -14.52 3.16 -23.44
CA ALA A 79 -13.32 3.19 -24.26
C ALA A 79 -12.91 4.64 -24.62
N GLN A 80 -13.87 5.49 -24.98
CA GLN A 80 -13.60 6.89 -25.29
C GLN A 80 -13.09 7.66 -24.06
N GLU A 81 -13.68 7.44 -22.88
CA GLU A 81 -13.25 8.05 -21.63
C GLU A 81 -11.87 7.55 -21.19
N ALA A 82 -11.59 6.25 -21.36
CA ALA A 82 -10.27 5.68 -21.10
C ALA A 82 -9.19 6.27 -22.02
N ILE A 83 -9.49 6.46 -23.30
CA ILE A 83 -8.59 7.13 -24.25
C ILE A 83 -8.41 8.60 -23.87
N ARG A 84 -9.48 9.30 -23.46
CA ARG A 84 -9.43 10.70 -23.03
C ARG A 84 -8.55 10.88 -21.80
N SER A 85 -8.72 10.04 -20.78
CA SER A 85 -7.99 10.10 -19.52
C SER A 85 -6.54 9.65 -19.64
N SER A 86 -6.26 8.56 -20.36
CA SER A 86 -4.91 7.99 -20.48
C SER A 86 -4.03 8.68 -21.53
N LEU A 87 -4.60 9.01 -22.69
CA LEU A 87 -3.86 9.58 -23.82
C LEU A 87 -4.08 11.09 -23.96
N GLY A 88 -4.97 11.68 -23.14
CA GLY A 88 -5.27 13.10 -23.21
C GLY A 88 -5.98 13.52 -24.50
N TYR A 89 -6.67 12.57 -25.16
CA TYR A 89 -7.39 12.80 -26.40
C TYR A 89 -8.51 13.83 -26.21
N LEU A 90 -8.80 14.61 -27.26
CA LEU A 90 -9.81 15.66 -27.27
C LEU A 90 -10.79 15.40 -28.40
N LEU A 91 -12.07 15.74 -28.21
CA LEU A 91 -13.02 15.71 -29.31
C LEU A 91 -12.71 16.81 -30.34
N PRO A 92 -13.17 16.70 -31.60
CA PRO A 92 -12.96 17.72 -32.63
C PRO A 92 -13.44 19.13 -32.24
N SER A 93 -14.42 19.22 -31.32
CA SER A 93 -14.97 20.47 -30.80
C SER A 93 -14.26 20.99 -29.55
N GLU A 94 -13.30 20.25 -28.98
CA GLU A 94 -12.59 20.63 -27.76
C GLU A 94 -11.21 21.23 -28.06
N LYS A 95 -10.80 22.21 -27.26
CA LYS A 95 -9.47 22.84 -27.35
C LYS A 95 -8.84 22.90 -25.96
N ARG A 96 -7.60 22.43 -25.85
CA ARG A 96 -6.78 22.65 -24.65
C ARG A 96 -6.43 24.13 -24.55
N VAL A 97 -6.86 24.77 -23.47
CA VAL A 97 -6.43 26.12 -23.11
C VAL A 97 -5.39 25.99 -21.99
N PRO A 98 -4.10 26.23 -22.25
CA PRO A 98 -3.12 26.25 -21.18
C PRO A 98 -3.40 27.47 -20.29
N ILE A 99 -3.68 27.22 -19.02
CA ILE A 99 -3.67 28.29 -18.02
C ILE A 99 -2.20 28.60 -17.75
N LEU A 100 -1.73 29.70 -18.33
CA LEU A 100 -0.46 30.31 -17.94
C LEU A 100 -0.64 30.89 -16.53
N ASP A 101 0.36 30.68 -15.69
CA ASP A 101 0.42 31.36 -14.40
C ASP A 101 0.29 32.87 -14.65
N MET A 102 -0.53 33.56 -13.84
CA MET A 102 -0.73 35.01 -14.01
C MET A 102 0.67 35.65 -13.98
N PRO A 103 1.14 36.30 -15.07
CA PRO A 103 2.46 36.88 -15.07
C PRO A 103 2.53 37.83 -13.89
N ARG A 104 3.51 37.64 -12.99
CA ARG A 104 3.84 38.67 -12.00
C ARG A 104 4.34 39.85 -12.83
N ALA A 105 3.42 40.73 -13.21
CA ALA A 105 3.74 41.93 -13.96
C ALA A 105 4.79 42.66 -13.13
N THR A 106 6.03 42.67 -13.62
CA THR A 106 7.08 43.50 -13.04
C THR A 106 6.58 44.93 -13.19
N ALA A 107 6.39 45.64 -12.07
CA ALA A 107 5.87 47.01 -12.06
C ALA A 107 6.75 48.03 -12.83
N ASN A 108 7.88 47.58 -13.38
CA ASN A 108 8.82 48.39 -14.12
C ASN A 108 8.51 48.27 -15.62
N LEU A 109 7.99 49.36 -16.18
CA LEU A 109 7.94 49.56 -17.62
C LEU A 109 9.34 49.94 -18.14
N PRO A 110 9.72 49.57 -19.37
CA PRO A 110 10.99 50.00 -19.97
C PRO A 110 11.07 51.52 -20.15
N ASP A 111 12.26 52.11 -19.97
CA ASP A 111 12.53 53.54 -20.20
C ASP A 111 12.71 53.89 -21.70
N THR A 112 11.92 53.28 -22.57
CA THR A 112 11.96 53.49 -24.03
C THR A 112 10.58 53.83 -24.56
N TRP A 113 10.50 54.65 -25.61
CA TRP A 113 9.25 54.91 -26.32
C TRP A 113 8.56 53.59 -26.74
N PRO A 114 7.23 53.43 -26.55
CA PRO A 114 6.22 54.39 -26.05
C PRO A 114 5.96 54.33 -24.54
N TYR A 115 6.67 53.50 -23.79
CA TYR A 115 6.41 53.21 -22.39
C TYR A 115 6.70 54.37 -21.44
N THR A 116 7.56 55.31 -21.86
CA THR A 116 7.81 56.56 -21.13
C THR A 116 6.54 57.41 -20.95
N VAL A 117 5.63 57.44 -21.93
CA VAL A 117 4.36 58.16 -21.82
C VAL A 117 3.44 57.49 -20.82
N VAL A 118 3.35 56.16 -20.88
CA VAL A 118 2.52 55.38 -19.97
C VAL A 118 3.03 55.50 -18.54
N ALA A 119 4.36 55.43 -18.33
CA ALA A 119 4.98 55.63 -17.03
C ALA A 119 4.65 57.01 -16.44
N ASN A 120 4.75 58.08 -17.26
CA ASN A 120 4.39 59.43 -16.85
C ASN A 120 2.90 59.55 -16.47
N ILE A 121 2.00 58.95 -17.27
CA ILE A 121 0.56 58.95 -16.98
C ILE A 121 0.29 58.21 -15.67
N LEU A 122 0.88 57.03 -15.47
CA LEU A 122 0.72 56.24 -14.25
C LEU A 122 1.23 56.98 -13.03
N GLN A 123 2.37 57.68 -13.14
CA GLN A 123 2.93 58.51 -12.07
C GLN A 123 2.00 59.67 -11.69
N VAL A 124 1.43 60.37 -12.67
CA VAL A 124 0.47 61.45 -12.41
C VAL A 124 -0.81 60.90 -11.77
N ARG A 125 -1.31 59.76 -12.26
CA ARG A 125 -2.53 59.11 -11.75
C ARG A 125 -2.35 58.58 -10.34
N SER A 126 -1.20 57.98 -10.02
CA SER A 126 -0.89 57.49 -8.67
C SER A 126 -0.72 58.66 -7.68
N ALA A 127 -0.03 59.73 -8.08
CA ALA A 127 0.06 60.94 -7.27
C ALA A 127 -1.31 61.60 -7.03
N GLN A 128 -2.19 61.61 -8.04
CA GLN A 128 -3.57 62.08 -7.88
C GLN A 128 -4.40 61.16 -6.98
N ALA A 129 -4.25 59.84 -7.11
CA ALA A 129 -4.95 58.87 -6.27
C ALA A 129 -4.57 59.03 -4.80
N ILE A 130 -3.28 59.21 -4.49
CA ILE A 130 -2.78 59.47 -3.13
C ILE A 130 -3.35 60.78 -2.57
N ARG A 131 -3.41 61.84 -3.38
CA ARG A 131 -4.05 63.10 -2.98
C ARG A 131 -5.55 62.94 -2.72
N ASN A 132 -6.24 62.19 -3.56
CA ASN A 132 -7.69 61.95 -3.43
C ASN A 132 -8.01 61.01 -2.26
N SER A 133 -7.16 60.03 -1.95
CA SER A 133 -7.27 59.18 -0.75
C SER A 133 -6.89 59.91 0.54
N GLY A 134 -6.42 61.16 0.44
CA GLY A 134 -6.18 62.07 1.57
C GLY A 134 -7.44 62.61 2.24
N VAL A 135 -8.64 62.18 1.83
CA VAL A 135 -9.91 62.42 2.52
C VAL A 135 -10.52 61.07 2.90
N GLU A 136 -9.93 60.44 3.90
CA GLU A 136 -10.58 59.62 4.96
C GLU A 136 -9.46 58.89 5.73
N ILE A 137 -8.61 59.66 6.42
CA ILE A 137 -7.86 59.09 7.55
C ILE A 137 -8.90 58.99 8.67
N LEU A 138 -9.57 57.85 8.77
CA LEU A 138 -10.24 57.45 9.99
C LEU A 138 -9.20 57.56 11.10
N ASN A 139 -9.30 58.60 11.92
CA ASN A 139 -8.51 58.75 13.13
C ASN A 139 -9.14 57.81 14.16
N PRO A 140 -8.54 56.65 14.49
CA PRO A 140 -9.15 55.71 15.44
C PRO A 140 -9.05 56.18 16.90
N LEU A 141 -8.53 57.38 17.15
CA LEU A 141 -8.35 57.93 18.50
C LEU A 141 -8.75 59.42 18.51
N LYS A 142 -10.05 59.68 18.41
CA LYS A 142 -10.66 60.72 19.27
C LYS A 142 -11.01 60.04 20.61
N PRO A 143 -10.82 60.71 21.76
CA PRO A 143 -11.18 60.13 23.05
C PRO A 143 -12.66 59.77 23.12
#